data_AF-A0A7C4UZP0-F1
#
_entry.id   AF-A0A7C4UZP0-F1
#
_cell.length_a   1.000
_cell.length_b   1.000
_cell.length_c   1.000
_cell.angle_alpha   90.00
_cell.angle_beta   90.00
_cell.angle_gamma   90.00
#
_symmetry.space_group_name_H-M   'P 1'
#
loop_
_entity.id
_entity.type
_entity.pdbx_description
1 polymer ?
#
loop_
_entity_poly.entity_id
_entity_poly.type
_entity_poly.pdbx_seq_one_letter_code
_entity_poly.pdbx_strand_id
1 'polypeptide(L)'
;MRRFETPYVADWFAASMRWIVLVGIIISLALRGQVNAVSLTVPALMLLWNGVMSLLAGLSIRIRYHRYVALAVDFLLAAIFFWLQGGLAGASAWIGLYPILTGAVYFEAWGALAMGGGY
;
A
#
# COMPACT_ATOMS: atom_id res chain seq x y z
N MET A 1 -14.58 26.40 13.25
CA MET A 1 -13.19 26.59 12.81
C MET A 1 -12.99 25.74 11.56
N ARG A 2 -12.72 26.33 10.39
CA ARG A 2 -12.41 25.57 9.17
C ARG A 2 -11.07 24.88 9.38
N ARG A 3 -11.06 23.54 9.50
CA ARG A 3 -9.83 22.75 9.52
C ARG A 3 -9.09 23.06 8.22
N PHE A 4 -7.84 23.51 8.33
CA PHE A 4 -6.88 23.45 7.25
C PHE A 4 -6.64 21.98 6.94
N GLU A 5 -7.56 21.35 6.22
CA GLU A 5 -7.30 20.09 5.54
C GLU A 5 -6.38 20.44 4.39
N THR A 6 -5.08 20.32 4.61
CA THR A 6 -4.10 20.30 3.52
C THR A 6 -4.19 18.90 2.92
N PRO A 7 -5.06 18.66 1.91
CA PRO A 7 -5.40 17.31 1.49
C PRO A 7 -4.19 16.61 0.85
N TYR A 8 -3.20 17.39 0.39
CA TYR A 8 -1.92 16.89 -0.10
C TYR A 8 -1.08 16.22 0.98
N VAL A 9 -1.18 16.63 2.25
CA VAL A 9 -0.40 16.03 3.36
C VAL A 9 -0.83 14.59 3.58
N ALA A 10 -2.14 14.30 3.45
CA ALA A 10 -2.65 12.94 3.57
C ALA A 10 -2.14 12.03 2.43
N ASP A 11 -2.09 12.54 1.19
CA ASP A 11 -1.61 11.78 0.05
C ASP A 11 -0.10 11.50 0.14
N TRP A 12 0.68 12.49 0.58
CA TRP A 12 2.09 12.33 0.89
C TRP A 12 2.33 11.32 2.02
N PHE A 13 1.55 11.40 3.09
CA PHE A 13 1.66 10.48 4.22
C PHE A 13 1.31 9.05 3.81
N ALA A 14 0.26 8.85 3.01
CA ALA A 14 -0.10 7.54 2.47
C ALA A 14 1.02 6.96 1.58
N ALA A 15 1.62 7.77 0.70
CA ALA A 15 2.76 7.34 -0.11
C ALA A 15 3.98 6.96 0.75
N SER A 16 4.29 7.71 1.80
CA SER A 16 5.35 7.36 2.75
C SER A 16 5.08 6.04 3.49
N MET A 17 3.83 5.78 3.91
CA MET A 17 3.46 4.51 4.53
C MET A 17 3.67 3.32 3.57
N ARG A 18 3.29 3.47 2.30
CA ARG A 18 3.53 2.46 1.26
C ARG A 18 5.02 2.18 1.07
N TRP A 19 5.85 3.21 1.07
CA TRP A 19 7.31 3.07 0.99
C TRP A 19 7.88 2.22 2.14
N ILE A 20 7.45 2.49 3.38
CA ILE A 20 7.90 1.74 4.55
C ILE A 20 7.58 0.24 4.41
N VAL A 21 6.35 -0.07 3.99
CA VAL A 21 5.92 -1.45 3.80
C VAL A 21 6.69 -2.12 2.65
N LEU A 22 6.88 -1.43 1.51
CA LEU A 22 7.65 -1.94 0.38
C LEU A 22 9.09 -2.29 0.77
N VAL A 23 9.76 -1.40 1.51
CA VAL A 23 11.12 -1.66 2.01
C VAL A 23 11.12 -2.87 2.94
N GLY A 24 10.18 -2.96 3.88
CA GLY A 24 10.10 -4.11 4.78
C GLY A 24 9.84 -5.44 4.05
N ILE A 25 9.04 -5.44 2.97
CA ILE A 25 8.82 -6.64 2.15
C ILE A 25 10.11 -7.06 1.45
N ILE A 26 10.84 -6.12 0.83
CA ILE A 26 12.11 -6.41 0.16
C ILE A 26 13.11 -6.99 1.16
N ILE A 27 13.21 -6.41 2.36
CA ILE A 27 14.05 -6.93 3.44
C ILE A 27 13.60 -8.35 3.84
N SER A 28 12.30 -8.59 4.00
CA SER A 28 11.75 -9.91 4.35
C SER A 28 12.09 -10.97 3.30
N LEU A 29 11.98 -10.63 2.01
CA LEU A 29 12.37 -11.51 0.90
C LEU A 29 13.87 -11.80 0.92
N ALA A 30 14.70 -10.78 1.16
CA ALA A 30 16.15 -10.91 1.26
C ALA A 30 16.57 -11.82 2.41
N LEU A 31 16.00 -11.64 3.60
CA LEU A 31 16.30 -12.44 4.78
C LEU A 31 15.93 -13.93 4.60
N ARG A 32 14.95 -14.24 3.76
CA ARG A 32 14.56 -15.62 3.46
C ARG A 32 15.23 -16.20 2.21
N GLY A 33 16.11 -15.46 1.56
CA GLY A 33 16.75 -15.88 0.31
C GLY A 33 15.74 -16.05 -0.85
N GLN A 34 14.57 -15.41 -0.78
CA GLN A 34 13.49 -15.52 -1.76
C GLN A 34 13.53 -14.40 -2.81
N VAL A 35 14.68 -13.73 -2.95
CA VAL A 35 14.91 -12.69 -3.95
C VAL A 35 15.17 -13.35 -5.29
N ASN A 36 14.11 -13.56 -6.06
CA ASN A 36 14.18 -14.05 -7.42
C ASN A 36 13.30 -13.18 -8.33
N ALA A 37 13.42 -13.37 -9.65
CA ALA A 37 12.70 -12.57 -10.64
C ALA A 37 11.17 -12.62 -10.42
N VAL A 38 10.63 -13.77 -10.02
CA VAL A 38 9.18 -13.97 -9.83
C VAL A 38 8.69 -13.21 -8.59
N SER A 39 9.34 -13.39 -7.43
CA SER A 39 9.00 -12.73 -6.17
C SER A 39 9.09 -11.20 -6.25
N LEU A 40 9.96 -10.68 -7.12
CA LEU A 40 10.15 -9.23 -7.31
C LEU A 40 9.16 -8.59 -8.29
N THR A 41 8.40 -9.38 -9.06
CA THR A 41 7.44 -8.83 -10.03
C THR A 41 6.38 -7.94 -9.38
N VAL A 42 5.72 -8.42 -8.31
CA VAL A 42 4.66 -7.66 -7.64
C VAL A 42 5.22 -6.48 -6.85
N PRO A 43 6.30 -6.62 -6.05
CA PRO A 43 6.97 -5.46 -5.46
C PRO A 43 7.38 -4.39 -6.48
N ALA A 44 7.80 -4.77 -7.69
CA ALA A 44 8.08 -3.81 -8.76
C ALA A 44 6.81 -3.09 -9.25
N LEU A 45 5.68 -3.80 -9.40
CA LEU A 45 4.40 -3.17 -9.74
C LEU A 45 3.92 -2.23 -8.63
N MET A 46 4.06 -2.63 -7.36
CA MET A 46 3.75 -1.79 -6.20
C MET A 46 4.64 -0.55 -6.12
N LEU A 47 5.91 -0.68 -6.48
CA LEU A 47 6.86 0.43 -6.59
C LEU A 47 6.41 1.43 -7.67
N LEU A 48 6.05 0.93 -8.86
CA LEU A 48 5.54 1.75 -9.96
C LEU A 48 4.25 2.48 -9.55
N TRP A 49 3.32 1.76 -8.94
CA TRP A 49 2.07 2.34 -8.44
C TRP A 49 2.32 3.42 -7.40
N ASN A 50 3.20 3.16 -6.44
CA ASN A 50 3.57 4.14 -5.42
C ASN A 50 4.28 5.37 -6.01
N GLY A 51 5.07 5.19 -7.07
CA GLY A 51 5.66 6.27 -7.86
C GLY A 51 4.59 7.15 -8.51
N VAL A 52 3.59 6.55 -9.17
CA VAL A 52 2.45 7.27 -9.75
C VAL A 52 1.70 8.07 -8.66
N MET A 53 1.43 7.45 -7.51
CA MET A 53 0.77 8.13 -6.39
C MET A 53 1.59 9.28 -5.80
N SER A 54 2.91 9.10 -5.69
CA SER A 54 3.83 10.15 -5.22
C SER A 54 3.87 11.32 -6.21
N LEU A 55 3.84 11.05 -7.52
CA LEU A 55 3.76 12.10 -8.55
C LEU A 55 2.44 12.86 -8.48
N LEU A 56 1.31 12.16 -8.36
CA LEU A 56 0.00 12.80 -8.22
C LEU A 56 -0.07 13.69 -6.96
N ALA A 57 0.48 13.23 -5.84
CA ALA A 57 0.57 13.99 -4.60
C ALA A 57 1.49 15.22 -4.74
N GLY A 58 2.64 15.07 -5.40
CA GLY A 58 3.59 16.17 -5.64
C GLY A 58 3.05 17.24 -6.59
N LEU A 59 2.32 16.83 -7.63
CA LEU A 59 1.68 17.74 -8.59
C LEU A 59 0.35 18.31 -8.08
N SER A 60 -0.11 17.91 -6.89
CA SER A 60 -1.40 18.30 -6.31
C SER A 60 -2.60 18.05 -7.24
N ILE A 61 -2.50 17.03 -8.10
CA ILE A 61 -3.54 16.69 -9.09
C ILE A 61 -4.69 15.98 -8.37
N ARG A 62 -5.89 16.55 -8.47
CA ARG A 62 -7.09 15.97 -7.86
C ARG A 62 -7.89 15.17 -8.87
N ILE A 63 -7.82 13.85 -8.75
CA ILE A 63 -8.67 12.93 -9.50
C ILE A 63 -9.89 12.56 -8.63
N ARG A 64 -11.08 12.61 -9.21
CA ARG A 64 -12.32 12.20 -8.54
C ARG A 64 -12.24 10.70 -8.23
N TYR A 65 -12.57 10.30 -7.01
CA TYR A 65 -12.45 8.91 -6.49
C TYR A 65 -11.04 8.34 -6.35
N HIS A 66 -9.97 9.15 -6.44
CA HIS A 66 -8.59 8.64 -6.35
C HIS A 66 -8.33 7.79 -5.10
N ARG A 67 -8.88 8.15 -3.93
CA ARG A 67 -8.69 7.41 -2.66
C ARG A 67 -9.23 5.98 -2.73
N TYR A 68 -10.39 5.80 -3.36
CA TYR A 68 -11.01 4.48 -3.53
C TYR A 68 -10.23 3.64 -4.53
N VAL A 69 -9.82 4.24 -5.65
CA VAL A 69 -8.99 3.55 -6.66
C VAL A 69 -7.64 3.16 -6.05
N ALA A 70 -7.02 4.06 -5.31
CA ALA A 70 -5.76 3.82 -4.60
C ALA A 70 -5.87 2.63 -3.64
N LEU A 71 -6.89 2.62 -2.79
CA LEU A 71 -7.12 1.52 -1.86
C LEU A 71 -7.41 0.20 -2.57
N ALA A 72 -8.22 0.22 -3.63
CA ALA A 72 -8.57 -0.98 -4.39
C ALA A 72 -7.34 -1.60 -5.07
N VAL A 73 -6.49 -0.77 -5.69
CA VAL A 73 -5.24 -1.24 -6.32
C VAL A 73 -4.27 -1.76 -5.26
N ASP A 74 -4.13 -1.06 -4.13
CA ASP A 74 -3.27 -1.52 -3.03
C ASP A 74 -3.72 -2.88 -2.48
N PHE A 75 -5.04 -3.07 -2.32
CA PHE A 75 -5.62 -4.33 -1.89
C PHE A 75 -5.36 -5.45 -2.90
N LEU A 76 -5.60 -5.20 -4.19
CA LEU A 76 -5.35 -6.18 -5.24
C LEU A 76 -3.88 -6.58 -5.32
N LEU A 77 -2.96 -5.61 -5.30
CA LEU A 77 -1.52 -5.88 -5.32
C LEU A 77 -1.08 -6.68 -4.08
N ALA A 78 -1.58 -6.32 -2.89
CA ALA A 78 -1.31 -7.05 -1.66
C ALA A 78 -1.84 -8.49 -1.70
N ALA A 79 -3.07 -8.70 -2.20
CA ALA A 79 -3.67 -10.02 -2.33
C ALA A 79 -2.92 -10.91 -3.33
N ILE A 80 -2.54 -10.35 -4.49
CA ILE A 80 -1.75 -11.06 -5.51
C ILE A 80 -0.39 -11.45 -4.94
N PHE A 81 0.30 -10.52 -4.26
CA PHE A 81 1.59 -10.83 -3.63
C PHE A 81 1.47 -11.89 -2.54
N PHE A 82 0.46 -11.79 -1.68
CA PHE A 82 0.20 -12.79 -0.64
C PHE A 82 0.01 -14.19 -1.23
N TRP A 83 -0.78 -14.30 -2.29
CA TRP A 83 -1.03 -15.58 -2.96
C TRP A 83 0.26 -16.15 -3.58
N LEU A 84 1.03 -15.33 -4.29
CA LEU A 84 2.28 -15.76 -4.93
C LEU A 84 3.38 -16.14 -3.93
N GLN A 85 3.39 -15.54 -2.74
CA GLN A 85 4.39 -15.84 -1.71
C GLN A 85 4.05 -17.07 -0.84
N GLY A 86 2.96 -17.78 -1.14
CA GLY A 86 2.52 -18.96 -0.38
C GLY A 86 1.71 -18.62 0.88
N GLY A 87 1.10 -17.45 0.93
CA GLY A 87 0.17 -17.04 1.98
C GLY A 87 0.81 -16.89 3.37
N LEU A 88 0.19 -17.49 4.39
CA LEU A 88 0.61 -17.37 5.80
C LEU A 88 2.01 -17.96 6.09
N ALA A 89 2.48 -18.89 5.26
CA ALA A 89 3.82 -19.47 5.40
C ALA A 89 4.91 -18.61 4.71
N GLY A 90 4.50 -17.64 3.88
CA GLY A 90 5.38 -16.82 3.07
C GLY A 90 6.24 -15.84 3.87
N ALA A 91 7.31 -15.32 3.24
CA ALA A 91 8.21 -14.32 3.85
C ALA A 91 7.49 -13.06 4.33
N SER A 92 6.36 -12.74 3.72
CA SER A 92 5.69 -11.44 3.87
C SER A 92 4.19 -11.61 4.10
N ALA A 93 3.81 -12.55 4.99
CA ALA A 93 2.41 -12.75 5.40
C ALA A 93 1.75 -11.46 5.94
N TRP A 94 2.56 -10.52 6.44
CA TRP A 94 2.12 -9.22 6.95
C TRP A 94 1.83 -8.18 5.85
N ILE A 95 1.88 -8.55 4.56
CA ILE A 95 1.54 -7.70 3.41
C ILE A 95 0.17 -7.01 3.53
N GLY A 96 -0.77 -7.57 4.31
CA GLY A 96 -2.05 -6.93 4.61
C GLY A 96 -1.90 -5.53 5.23
N LEU A 97 -0.76 -5.21 5.86
CA LEU A 97 -0.48 -3.85 6.32
C LEU A 97 -0.43 -2.82 5.19
N TYR A 98 -0.08 -3.22 3.96
CA TYR A 98 0.04 -2.30 2.82
C TYR A 98 -1.25 -1.53 2.54
N PRO A 99 -2.41 -2.19 2.30
CA PRO A 99 -3.64 -1.47 2.06
C PRO A 99 -4.35 -1.06 3.36
N ILE A 100 -4.09 -1.69 4.52
CA ILE A 100 -4.64 -1.25 5.82
C ILE A 100 -4.10 0.13 6.20
N LEU A 101 -2.78 0.34 6.13
CA LEU A 101 -2.18 1.64 6.46
C LEU A 101 -2.69 2.73 5.53
N THR A 102 -2.78 2.43 4.24
CA THR A 102 -3.32 3.38 3.26
C THR A 102 -4.81 3.68 3.52
N GLY A 103 -5.61 2.66 3.79
CA GLY A 103 -7.03 2.81 4.12
C GLY A 103 -7.24 3.64 5.40
N ALA A 104 -6.40 3.43 6.41
CA ALA A 104 -6.41 4.21 7.64
C ALA A 104 -6.09 5.70 7.41
N VAL A 105 -5.21 6.02 6.45
CA VAL A 105 -4.90 7.42 6.11
C VAL A 105 -6.05 8.08 5.33
N TYR A 106 -6.67 7.36 4.39
CA TYR A 106 -7.70 7.96 3.52
C TYR A 106 -9.11 7.99 4.11
N PHE A 107 -9.44 7.02 4.97
CA PHE A 107 -10.78 6.81 5.50
C PHE A 107 -10.80 6.75 7.05
N GLU A 108 -9.69 7.11 7.70
CA GLU A 108 -9.53 7.08 9.16
C GLU A 108 -9.88 5.69 9.73
N ALA A 109 -10.43 5.61 10.95
CA ALA A 109 -10.73 4.35 11.64
C ALA A 109 -11.70 3.44 10.86
N TRP A 110 -12.57 4.00 10.01
CA TRP A 110 -13.52 3.24 9.20
C TRP A 110 -12.83 2.47 8.06
N GLY A 111 -11.73 2.99 7.50
CA GLY A 111 -10.92 2.28 6.50
C GLY A 111 -10.16 1.08 7.07
N ALA A 112 -9.64 1.21 8.30
CA ALA A 112 -8.96 0.13 9.00
C ALA A 112 -9.95 -0.99 9.38
N LEU A 113 -11.16 -0.64 9.84
CA LEU A 113 -12.20 -1.60 10.20
C LEU A 113 -12.82 -2.30 8.99
N ALA A 114 -13.02 -1.63 7.85
CA ALA A 114 -13.56 -2.26 6.65
C ALA A 114 -12.62 -3.29 6.01
N MET A 115 -11.31 -3.16 6.25
CA MET A 115 -10.27 -4.03 5.68
C MET A 115 -9.77 -5.10 6.67
N GLY A 116 -9.82 -4.82 7.97
CA GLY A 116 -9.48 -5.77 9.03
C GLY A 116 -10.66 -6.55 9.61
N GLY A 117 -11.89 -6.07 9.42
CA GLY A 117 -13.13 -6.64 9.96
C GLY A 117 -13.78 -7.61 8.98
N GLY A 118 -13.17 -8.79 8.83
CA GLY A 118 -13.73 -9.92 8.10
C GLY A 118 -13.49 -11.22 8.85
N TYR A 119 -13.91 -11.26 10.12
CA TYR A 119 -14.03 -12.47 10.93
C TYR A 119 -15.33 -12.39 11.74
#